data_AF-X1EXU4-F1
#
_entry.id   AF-X1EXU4-F1
#
_cell.length_a   1.000
_cell.length_b   1.000
_cell.length_c   1.000
_cell.angle_alpha   90.00
_cell.angle_beta   90.00
_cell.angle_gamma   90.00
#
_symmetry.space_group_name_H-M   'P 1'
#
loop_
_entity.id
_entity.type
_entity.pdbx_description
1 polymer ?
#
loop_
_entity_poly.entity_id
_entity_poly.type
_entity_poly.pdbx_seq_one_letter_code
_entity_poly.pdbx_strand_id
1 'polypeptide(L)'
;MKLAVNVDHFATIREARRSHEPEPILAALLAEQAGADGIVCHLRGDRRHIKERDLKVLREVVKTKLNLEMAATEEMKKIAFSIKPDIVSLVRANSGL
;
A
#
# COMPACT_ATOMS: atom_id res chain seq x y z
N MET A 1 13.61 9.02 -15.87
CA MET A 1 13.26 9.04 -14.43
C MET A 1 11.91 8.34 -14.28
N LYS A 2 11.67 7.57 -13.21
CA LYS A 2 10.38 6.90 -12.95
C LYS A 2 9.75 7.44 -11.67
N LEU A 3 8.42 7.57 -11.63
CA LEU A 3 7.67 8.04 -10.46
C LEU A 3 6.73 6.95 -9.96
N ALA A 4 6.84 6.57 -8.68
CA ALA A 4 5.85 5.73 -8.02
C ALA A 4 5.10 6.56 -6.97
N VAL A 5 3.77 6.43 -6.93
CA VAL A 5 2.90 7.25 -6.07
C VAL A 5 2.48 6.46 -4.84
N ASN A 6 2.74 7.00 -3.66
CA ASN A 6 2.26 6.43 -2.39
C ASN A 6 0.80 6.84 -2.14
N VAL A 7 -0.07 5.85 -1.84
CA VAL A 7 -1.52 6.06 -1.64
C VAL A 7 -1.99 5.97 -0.17
N ASP A 8 -1.07 5.88 0.80
CA ASP A 8 -1.37 5.66 2.23
C ASP A 8 -2.22 6.77 2.85
N HIS A 9 -2.04 8.01 2.42
CA HIS A 9 -2.76 9.16 2.99
C HIS A 9 -4.23 9.18 2.59
N PHE A 10 -4.63 8.57 1.47
CA PHE A 10 -6.04 8.36 1.14
C PHE A 10 -6.69 7.44 2.19
N ALA A 11 -6.03 6.34 2.53
CA ALA A 11 -6.50 5.45 3.60
C ALA A 11 -6.51 6.17 4.94
N THR A 12 -5.54 7.03 5.24
CA THR A 12 -5.52 7.82 6.48
C THR A 12 -6.78 8.68 6.62
N ILE A 13 -7.21 9.36 5.55
CA ILE A 13 -8.45 10.15 5.55
C ILE A 13 -9.68 9.24 5.75
N ARG A 14 -9.72 8.10 5.05
CA ARG A 14 -10.81 7.11 5.16
C ARG A 14 -10.97 6.62 6.61
N GLU A 15 -9.87 6.20 7.24
CA GLU A 15 -9.88 5.69 8.61
C GLU A 15 -10.25 6.77 9.63
N ALA A 16 -9.80 8.02 9.44
CA ALA A 16 -10.15 9.15 10.30
C ALA A 16 -11.66 9.43 10.31
N ARG A 17 -12.37 9.12 9.22
CA ARG A 17 -13.82 9.29 9.08
C ARG A 17 -14.61 8.03 9.33
N ARG A 18 -13.96 6.88 9.53
CA ARG A 18 -14.59 5.55 9.61
C ARG A 18 -15.57 5.33 8.44
N SER A 19 -15.15 5.78 7.26
CA SER A 19 -15.93 5.74 6.03
C SER A 19 -15.37 4.70 5.06
N HIS A 20 -16.05 4.51 3.94
CA HIS A 20 -15.50 3.77 2.79
C HIS A 20 -14.72 4.68 1.83
N GLU A 21 -14.79 6.00 2.02
CA GLU A 21 -14.14 6.98 1.15
C GLU A 21 -13.24 7.98 1.93
N PRO A 22 -12.17 8.50 1.29
CA PRO A 22 -11.72 8.18 -0.07
C PRO A 22 -11.10 6.79 -0.17
N GLU A 23 -11.26 6.13 -1.31
CA GLU A 23 -10.77 4.77 -1.51
C GLU A 23 -9.36 4.78 -2.14
N PRO A 24 -8.32 4.24 -1.45
CA PRO A 24 -6.96 4.17 -1.98
C PRO A 24 -6.84 3.51 -3.34
N ILE A 25 -7.70 2.54 -3.65
CA ILE A 25 -7.72 1.88 -4.96
C ILE A 25 -8.04 2.88 -6.08
N LEU A 26 -9.00 3.78 -5.87
CA LEU A 26 -9.33 4.80 -6.87
C LEU A 26 -8.14 5.75 -7.09
N ALA A 27 -7.48 6.16 -6.01
CA ALA A 27 -6.28 6.99 -6.10
C ALA A 27 -5.15 6.30 -6.87
N ALA A 28 -4.94 4.99 -6.66
CA ALA A 28 -3.96 4.21 -7.39
C ALA A 28 -4.26 4.17 -8.91
N LEU A 29 -5.51 3.89 -9.28
CA LEU A 29 -5.93 3.85 -10.69
C LEU A 29 -5.77 5.22 -11.37
N LEU A 30 -6.15 6.30 -10.70
CA LEU A 30 -5.99 7.67 -11.21
C LEU A 30 -4.51 8.05 -11.34
N ALA A 31 -3.67 7.64 -10.39
CA ALA A 31 -2.23 7.87 -10.46
C ALA A 31 -1.59 7.15 -11.66
N GLU A 32 -1.94 5.89 -11.91
CA GLU A 32 -1.47 5.15 -13.10
C GLU A 32 -1.95 5.82 -14.40
N GLN A 33 -3.23 6.23 -14.46
CA GLN A 33 -3.78 6.95 -15.62
C GLN A 33 -3.09 8.31 -15.86
N ALA A 34 -2.63 8.97 -14.79
CA ALA A 34 -1.88 10.21 -14.86
C ALA A 34 -0.38 10.02 -15.19
N GLY A 35 0.07 8.78 -15.38
CA GLY A 35 1.44 8.46 -15.82
C GLY A 35 2.39 7.98 -14.72
N ALA A 36 1.88 7.54 -13.56
CA ALA A 36 2.74 6.88 -12.57
C ALA A 36 3.29 5.54 -13.09
N ASP A 37 4.58 5.31 -12.86
CA ASP A 37 5.29 4.06 -13.19
C ASP A 37 5.10 2.97 -12.12
N GLY A 38 4.42 3.29 -11.02
CA GLY A 38 4.21 2.39 -9.89
C GLY A 38 3.32 2.98 -8.82
N ILE A 39 2.80 2.10 -7.98
CA ILE A 39 2.01 2.43 -6.80
C ILE A 39 2.72 1.89 -5.57
N VAL A 40 2.87 2.75 -4.57
CA VAL A 40 3.45 2.41 -3.27
C VAL A 40 2.33 2.36 -2.24
N CYS A 41 2.33 1.34 -1.39
CA CYS A 41 1.48 1.29 -0.20
C CYS A 41 2.25 0.67 0.96
N HIS A 42 1.98 1.12 2.18
CA HIS A 42 2.64 0.65 3.38
C HIS A 42 1.67 -0.11 4.29
N LEU A 43 1.83 -1.42 4.36
CA LEU A 43 1.11 -2.22 5.35
C LEU A 43 1.86 -2.20 6.69
N ARG A 44 1.30 -1.45 7.64
CA ARG A 44 1.86 -1.33 8.99
C ARG A 44 1.45 -2.49 9.89
N GLY A 45 2.28 -2.86 10.87
CA GLY A 45 1.94 -3.84 11.91
C GLY A 45 0.65 -3.49 12.66
N ASP A 46 0.46 -2.21 12.99
CA ASP A 46 -0.73 -1.68 13.67
C ASP A 46 -1.94 -1.46 12.72
N ARG A 47 -1.79 -1.71 11.42
CA ARG A 47 -2.81 -1.49 10.37
C ARG A 47 -3.47 -0.10 10.45
N ARG A 48 -2.67 0.93 10.75
CA ARG A 48 -3.18 2.30 10.98
C ARG A 48 -3.96 2.91 9.82
N HIS A 49 -3.55 2.66 8.58
CA HIS A 49 -4.19 3.22 7.37
C HIS A 49 -4.52 2.11 6.37
N ILE A 50 -3.56 1.66 5.56
CA ILE A 50 -3.74 0.58 4.59
C ILE A 50 -4.08 -0.71 5.34
N LYS A 51 -5.12 -1.40 4.88
CA LYS A 51 -5.54 -2.71 5.37
C LYS A 51 -5.15 -3.81 4.37
N GLU A 52 -5.14 -5.06 4.82
CA GLU A 52 -4.87 -6.20 3.93
C GLU A 52 -5.87 -6.33 2.78
N ARG A 53 -7.12 -5.90 2.98
CA ARG A 53 -8.10 -5.80 1.89
C ARG A 53 -7.61 -4.87 0.79
N ASP A 54 -7.08 -3.71 1.14
CA ASP A 54 -6.60 -2.74 0.15
C ASP A 54 -5.43 -3.33 -0.63
N LEU A 55 -4.51 -4.00 0.06
CA LEU A 55 -3.36 -4.67 -0.57
C LEU A 55 -3.77 -5.77 -1.57
N LYS A 56 -4.78 -6.58 -1.23
CA LYS A 56 -5.32 -7.60 -2.14
C LYS A 56 -5.91 -6.98 -3.41
N VAL A 57 -6.75 -5.96 -3.26
CA VAL A 57 -7.38 -5.31 -4.42
C VAL A 57 -6.34 -4.54 -5.24
N LEU A 58 -5.40 -3.84 -4.60
CA LEU A 58 -4.28 -3.18 -5.29
C LEU A 58 -3.49 -4.17 -6.14
N ARG A 59 -3.24 -5.39 -5.65
CA ARG A 59 -2.56 -6.41 -6.43
C ARG A 59 -3.33 -6.81 -7.69
N GLU A 60 -4.66 -6.85 -7.64
CA GLU A 60 -5.49 -7.23 -8.80
C GLU A 60 -5.56 -6.10 -9.85
N VAL A 61 -5.60 -4.85 -9.40
CA VAL A 61 -5.91 -3.71 -10.27
C VAL A 61 -4.67 -2.98 -10.81
N VAL A 62 -3.59 -2.85 -10.03
CA VAL A 62 -2.36 -2.15 -10.43
C VAL A 62 -1.73 -2.86 -11.63
N LYS A 63 -1.48 -2.11 -12.71
CA LYS A 63 -0.93 -2.64 -13.97
C LYS A 63 0.56 -2.35 -14.16
N THR A 64 1.07 -1.35 -13.45
CA THR A 64 2.48 -0.96 -13.42
C THR A 64 3.24 -1.80 -12.39
N LYS A 65 3.87 -1.18 -11.38
CA LYS A 65 4.60 -1.86 -10.31
C LYS A 65 3.93 -1.60 -8.97
N LEU A 66 3.57 -2.67 -8.27
CA LEU A 66 3.14 -2.58 -6.88
C LEU A 66 4.35 -2.68 -5.95
N ASN A 67 4.65 -1.61 -5.23
CA ASN A 67 5.66 -1.58 -4.17
C ASN A 67 5.00 -1.67 -2.80
N LEU A 68 5.28 -2.75 -2.07
CA LEU A 68 4.84 -2.94 -0.70
C LEU A 68 5.94 -2.46 0.27
N GLU A 69 5.67 -1.37 0.97
CA GLU A 69 6.44 -0.96 2.13
C GLU A 69 6.00 -1.77 3.37
N MET A 70 6.96 -2.36 4.08
CA MET A 70 6.69 -3.17 5.27
C MET A 70 7.90 -3.26 6.21
N ALA A 71 7.62 -3.59 7.48
CA ALA A 71 8.66 -3.98 8.43
C ALA A 71 9.20 -5.38 8.13
N ALA A 72 10.49 -5.60 8.41
CA ALA A 72 11.16 -6.91 8.26
C ALA A 72 10.77 -7.91 9.37
N THR A 73 9.50 -8.35 9.37
CA THR A 73 8.96 -9.33 10.32
C THR A 73 8.45 -10.58 9.59
N GLU A 74 8.40 -11.72 10.29
CA GLU A 74 7.88 -12.97 9.70
C GLU A 74 6.40 -12.88 9.31
N GLU A 75 5.59 -12.11 10.04
CA GLU A 75 4.20 -11.83 9.67
C GLU A 75 4.13 -11.11 8.31
N MET A 76 4.84 -9.99 8.18
CA MET A 76 4.84 -9.20 6.95
C MET A 76 5.43 -9.98 5.77
N LYS A 77 6.46 -10.80 6.02
CA LYS A 77 7.03 -11.70 5.02
C LYS A 77 5.98 -12.66 4.46
N LYS A 78 5.18 -13.30 5.32
CA LYS A 78 4.10 -14.20 4.89
C LYS A 78 3.06 -13.46 4.05
N ILE A 79 2.69 -12.24 4.45
CA ILE A 79 1.75 -11.41 3.69
C ILE A 79 2.34 -11.07 2.31
N ALA A 80 3.60 -10.61 2.25
CA ALA A 80 4.26 -10.31 0.98
C ALA A 80 4.33 -11.52 0.05
N PHE A 81 4.64 -12.71 0.56
CA PHE A 81 4.63 -13.95 -0.24
C PHE A 81 3.24 -14.32 -0.79
N SER A 82 2.18 -14.06 -0.01
CA SER A 82 0.81 -14.29 -0.46
C SER A 82 0.38 -13.29 -1.53
N ILE A 83 0.73 -12.01 -1.35
CA ILE A 83 0.34 -10.92 -2.24
C ILE A 83 1.19 -10.88 -3.51
N LYS A 84 2.47 -11.25 -3.42
CA LYS A 84 3.45 -11.17 -4.51
C LYS A 84 3.52 -9.76 -5.13
N PRO A 85 3.85 -8.71 -4.35
CA PRO A 85 4.13 -7.40 -4.92
C PRO A 85 5.37 -7.47 -5.82
N ASP A 86 5.50 -6.55 -6.77
CA ASP A 86 6.68 -6.50 -7.65
C ASP A 86 7.94 -6.08 -6.91
N ILE A 87 7.77 -5.20 -5.92
CA ILE A 87 8.85 -4.61 -5.12
C ILE A 87 8.45 -4.69 -3.65
N VAL A 88 9.42 -4.99 -2.80
CA VAL A 88 9.29 -4.86 -1.35
C VAL A 88 10.32 -3.84 -0.88
N SER A 89 9.85 -2.76 -0.25
CA SER A 89 10.68 -1.76 0.41
C SER A 89 10.65 -2.00 1.92
N LEU A 90 11.78 -2.47 2.47
CA LEU A 90 11.89 -2.65 3.91
C LEU A 90 12.05 -1.30 4.60
N VAL A 91 11.17 -1.03 5.56
CA VAL A 91 11.19 0.19 6.37
C VAL A 91 11.35 -0.17 7.85
N ARG A 92 11.77 0.81 8.66
CA ARG A 92 11.83 0.62 10.12
C ARG A 92 10.42 0.38 10.64
N ALA A 93 10.24 -0.71 11.41
CA ALA A 93 9.09 -0.79 12.30
C ALA A 93 9.25 0.32 13.34
N ASN A 94 8.23 1.14 13.57
CA ASN A 94 8.24 1.99 14.76
C ASN A 94 8.26 1.05 15.97
N SER A 95 9.39 0.98 16.66
CA SER A 95 9.52 0.49 18.02
C SER A 95 8.77 1.47 18.93
N GLY A 96 7.46 1.28 19.02
CA GLY A 96 6.61 1.91 20.03
C GLY A 96 6.54 1.07 21.32
N LEU A 97 7.60 0.32 21.60
CA LEU A 97 7.96 -0.18 22.94
C LEU A 97 9.16 0.62 23.40
#